data_AF-A0AAE2LHC9-F1
#
_entry.id   AF-A0AAE2LHC9-F1
#
_cell.length_a   1.000
_cell.length_b   1.000
_cell.length_c   1.000
_cell.angle_alpha   90.00
_cell.angle_beta   90.00
_cell.angle_gamma   90.00
#
_symmetry.space_group_name_H-M   'P 1'
#
loop_
_entity.id
_entity.type
_entity.pdbx_description
1 polymer ?
#
loop_
_entity_poly.entity_id
_entity_poly.type
_entity_poly.pdbx_seq_one_letter_code
_entity_poly.pdbx_strand_id
1 'polypeptide(L)'
;TSSKVQIDHVVALSDAWQKGAQSWSAAKRHDFGNDPLNLLAVDGPANQQKRDGDAATWLPANKSFRCTYVSTQVQVKAKYGVWVTAAEKTAMRTVLSNCDNAPAPQTQPAPVKPQPQPRTQPQQPSGVYYQNCSAVRSAGKAPLYRGEPGYRSALDRDNDGVACE
;
A
#
# COMPACT_ATOMS: atom_id res chain seq x y z
N THR A 1 11.07 -6.94 -3.32
CA THR A 1 9.85 -6.73 -4.11
C THR A 1 9.75 -7.81 -5.18
N SER A 2 8.56 -8.27 -5.53
CA SER A 2 8.37 -9.29 -6.58
C SER A 2 8.48 -8.64 -7.96
N SER A 3 9.19 -9.27 -8.90
CA SER A 3 9.21 -8.83 -10.31
C SER A 3 7.95 -9.27 -11.08
N LYS A 4 7.21 -10.25 -10.54
CA LYS A 4 6.02 -10.82 -11.18
C LYS A 4 4.77 -10.01 -10.91
N VAL A 5 4.62 -9.49 -9.69
CA VAL A 5 3.48 -8.68 -9.28
C VAL A 5 3.97 -7.36 -8.73
N GLN A 6 3.47 -6.27 -9.29
CA GLN A 6 3.82 -4.89 -8.93
C GLN A 6 2.56 -4.11 -8.56
N ILE A 7 2.71 -3.05 -7.77
CA ILE A 7 1.64 -2.08 -7.56
C ILE A 7 1.81 -0.99 -8.60
N ASP A 8 0.80 -0.80 -9.44
CA ASP A 8 0.75 0.25 -10.46
C ASP A 8 -0.30 1.31 -10.12
N HIS A 9 -0.04 2.53 -10.59
CA HIS A 9 -0.98 3.62 -10.54
C HIS A 9 -1.92 3.59 -11.75
N VAL A 10 -3.22 3.44 -11.51
CA VAL A 10 -4.24 3.39 -12.57
C VAL A 10 -4.20 4.66 -13.44
N VAL A 11 -3.99 5.82 -12.81
CA VAL A 11 -3.55 7.05 -13.45
C VAL A 11 -2.08 7.27 -13.06
N ALA A 12 -1.18 7.16 -14.04
CA ALA A 12 0.26 7.27 -13.81
C ALA A 12 0.65 8.62 -13.20
N LEU A 13 1.62 8.62 -12.28
CA LEU A 13 2.08 9.84 -11.61
C LEU A 13 2.68 10.87 -12.57
N SER A 14 3.44 10.43 -13.57
CA SER A 14 4.02 11.28 -14.63
C SER A 14 2.93 11.89 -15.52
N ASP A 15 1.91 11.09 -15.91
CA ASP A 15 0.75 11.58 -16.68
C ASP A 15 0.00 12.67 -15.90
N ALA A 16 -0.30 12.40 -14.63
CA ALA A 16 -0.98 13.35 -13.76
C ALA A 16 -0.19 14.65 -13.59
N TRP A 17 1.15 14.56 -13.45
CA TRP A 17 2.03 15.73 -13.36
C TRP A 17 1.89 16.65 -14.57
N GLN A 18 1.99 16.08 -15.77
CA GLN A 18 1.79 16.79 -17.04
C GLN A 18 0.36 17.34 -17.17
N LYS A 19 -0.62 16.64 -16.56
CA LYS A 19 -2.05 16.94 -16.64
C LYS A 19 -2.64 17.66 -15.42
N GLY A 20 -1.83 18.51 -14.79
CA GLY A 20 -2.28 19.50 -13.80
C GLY A 20 -1.83 19.22 -12.36
N ALA A 21 -1.27 18.04 -12.06
CA ALA A 21 -0.79 17.75 -10.71
C ALA A 21 0.48 18.52 -10.33
N GLN A 22 1.17 19.14 -11.30
CA GLN A 22 2.30 20.02 -11.01
C GLN A 22 1.95 21.25 -10.17
N SER A 23 0.71 21.72 -10.21
CA SER A 23 0.24 22.87 -9.41
C SER A 23 -0.29 22.46 -8.03
N TRP A 24 -0.34 21.16 -7.73
CA TRP A 24 -0.90 20.68 -6.48
C TRP A 24 0.08 20.84 -5.31
N SER A 25 -0.50 20.99 -4.12
CA SER A 25 0.26 20.86 -2.87
C SER A 25 0.92 19.47 -2.76
N ALA A 26 1.99 19.39 -1.99
CA ALA A 26 2.66 18.12 -1.71
C ALA A 26 1.69 17.10 -1.06
N ALA A 27 0.82 17.56 -0.16
CA ALA A 27 -0.20 16.72 0.48
C ALA A 27 -1.16 16.10 -0.55
N LYS A 28 -1.69 16.90 -1.49
CA LYS A 28 -2.59 16.39 -2.52
C LYS A 28 -1.92 15.39 -3.47
N ARG A 29 -0.63 15.61 -3.82
CA ARG A 29 0.15 14.64 -4.61
C ARG A 29 0.40 13.34 -3.84
N HIS A 30 0.70 13.44 -2.55
CA HIS A 30 0.83 12.29 -1.66
C HIS A 30 -0.47 11.49 -1.59
N ASP A 31 -1.61 12.16 -1.41
CA ASP A 31 -2.91 11.50 -1.35
C ASP A 31 -3.29 10.84 -2.68
N PHE A 32 -3.00 11.47 -3.81
CA PHE A 32 -3.18 10.88 -5.14
C PHE A 32 -2.32 9.63 -5.37
N GLY A 33 -1.07 9.65 -4.92
CA GLY A 33 -0.14 8.52 -5.06
C GLY A 33 -0.44 7.36 -4.12
N ASN A 34 -1.19 7.60 -3.04
CA ASN A 34 -1.55 6.58 -2.05
C ASN A 34 -3.05 6.24 -2.02
N ASP A 35 -3.86 6.80 -2.91
CA ASP A 35 -5.28 6.48 -3.01
C ASP A 35 -5.45 5.01 -3.42
N PRO A 36 -6.13 4.16 -2.62
CA PRO A 36 -6.42 2.78 -3.01
C PRO A 36 -7.15 2.66 -4.35
N LEU A 37 -7.98 3.65 -4.72
CA LEU A 37 -8.64 3.66 -6.03
C LEU A 37 -7.66 3.85 -7.18
N ASN A 38 -6.52 4.49 -6.91
CA ASN A 38 -5.45 4.69 -7.89
C ASN A 38 -4.38 3.60 -7.82
N LEU A 39 -4.50 2.56 -6.98
CA LEU A 39 -3.50 1.51 -6.83
C LEU A 39 -4.06 0.15 -7.23
N LEU A 40 -3.35 -0.56 -8.12
CA LEU A 40 -3.75 -1.89 -8.59
C LEU A 40 -2.55 -2.86 -8.55
N ALA A 41 -2.75 -4.06 -8.02
CA ALA A 41 -1.78 -5.14 -8.16
C ALA A 41 -1.85 -5.70 -9.59
N VAL A 42 -0.74 -5.63 -10.31
CA VAL A 42 -0.65 -5.98 -11.74
C VAL A 42 0.55 -6.87 -12.04
N ASP A 43 0.51 -7.54 -13.18
CA ASP A 43 1.67 -8.22 -13.76
C ASP A 43 2.78 -7.21 -14.08
N GLY A 44 4.03 -7.56 -13.75
CA GLY A 44 5.19 -6.68 -13.90
C GLY A 44 5.44 -6.21 -15.35
N PRO A 45 5.52 -7.11 -16.34
CA PRO A 45 5.58 -6.74 -17.75
C PRO A 45 4.44 -5.84 -18.22
N ALA A 46 3.19 -6.08 -17.77
CA ALA A 46 2.07 -5.21 -18.12
C ALA A 46 2.28 -3.76 -17.62
N ASN A 47 2.77 -3.59 -16.38
CA ASN A 47 3.12 -2.27 -15.83
C ASN A 47 4.23 -1.58 -16.64
N GLN A 48 5.27 -2.33 -17.01
CA GLN A 48 6.39 -1.81 -17.82
C GLN A 48 5.98 -1.40 -19.24
N GLN A 49 4.98 -2.06 -19.82
CA GLN A 49 4.40 -1.68 -21.11
C GLN A 49 3.58 -0.40 -21.01
N LYS A 50 2.79 -0.25 -19.93
CA LYS A 50 1.98 0.95 -19.69
C LYS A 50 2.85 2.20 -19.51
N ARG A 51 3.92 2.12 -18.70
CA ARG A 51 4.74 3.28 -18.32
C ARG A 51 3.85 4.42 -17.79
N ASP A 52 3.95 5.60 -18.40
CA ASP A 52 3.13 6.78 -18.15
C ASP A 52 2.01 7.00 -19.18
N GLY A 53 1.67 5.96 -19.95
CA GLY A 53 0.62 6.02 -20.95
C GLY A 53 -0.78 6.25 -20.36
N ASP A 54 -1.55 7.10 -21.03
CA ASP A 54 -2.98 7.30 -20.78
C ASP A 54 -3.86 6.31 -21.55
N ALA A 55 -5.18 6.41 -21.42
CA ALA A 55 -6.12 5.52 -22.10
C ALA A 55 -6.05 5.56 -23.63
N ALA A 56 -5.50 6.62 -24.23
CA ALA A 56 -5.30 6.70 -25.67
C ALA A 56 -4.04 5.95 -26.11
N THR A 57 -3.04 5.90 -25.25
CA THR A 57 -1.71 5.34 -25.58
C THR A 57 -1.62 3.86 -25.22
N TRP A 58 -2.28 3.44 -24.15
CA TRP A 58 -2.25 2.06 -23.68
C TRP A 58 -3.55 1.64 -22.99
N LEU A 59 -3.98 0.40 -23.23
CA LEU A 59 -5.08 -0.25 -22.52
C LEU A 59 -4.68 -1.69 -22.16
N PRO A 60 -5.18 -2.25 -21.05
CA PRO A 60 -4.92 -3.63 -20.68
C PRO A 60 -5.22 -4.62 -21.81
N ALA A 61 -4.35 -5.61 -22.03
CA ALA A 61 -4.59 -6.66 -23.03
C ALA A 61 -5.87 -7.45 -22.74
N ASN A 62 -6.20 -7.64 -21.46
CA ASN A 62 -7.47 -8.23 -21.03
C ASN A 62 -8.63 -7.28 -21.32
N LYS A 63 -9.37 -7.55 -22.40
CA LYS A 63 -10.47 -6.71 -22.88
C LYS A 63 -11.63 -6.60 -21.88
N SER A 64 -11.96 -7.67 -21.15
CA SER A 64 -13.07 -7.65 -20.17
C SER A 64 -12.78 -6.73 -18.99
N PHE A 65 -11.51 -6.47 -18.69
CA PHE A 65 -11.10 -5.57 -17.61
C PHE A 65 -11.04 -4.09 -18.03
N ARG A 66 -11.10 -3.77 -19.32
CA ARG A 66 -10.93 -2.39 -19.81
C ARG A 66 -12.01 -1.44 -19.30
N CYS A 67 -13.24 -1.92 -19.18
CA CYS A 67 -14.34 -1.14 -18.62
C CYS A 67 -14.04 -0.70 -17.19
N THR A 68 -13.66 -1.65 -16.33
CA THR A 68 -13.27 -1.36 -14.95
C THR A 68 -12.08 -0.39 -14.94
N TYR A 69 -11.02 -0.68 -15.68
CA TYR A 69 -9.81 0.16 -15.75
C TYR A 69 -10.12 1.62 -16.14
N VAL A 70 -10.84 1.84 -17.24
CA VAL A 70 -11.19 3.18 -17.73
C VAL A 70 -12.16 3.89 -16.78
N SER A 71 -13.15 3.18 -16.23
CA SER A 71 -14.06 3.77 -15.24
C SER A 71 -13.32 4.25 -14.00
N THR A 72 -12.32 3.49 -13.53
CA THR A 72 -11.46 3.87 -12.41
C THR A 72 -10.60 5.09 -12.75
N GLN A 73 -10.01 5.15 -13.95
CA GLN A 73 -9.30 6.35 -14.39
C GLN A 73 -10.19 7.59 -14.36
N VAL A 74 -11.43 7.50 -14.86
CA VAL A 74 -12.37 8.62 -14.83
C VAL A 74 -12.67 9.04 -13.39
N GLN A 75 -12.93 8.09 -12.48
CA GLN A 75 -13.20 8.40 -11.07
C GLN A 75 -12.01 9.06 -10.39
N VAL A 76 -10.79 8.54 -10.57
CA VAL A 76 -9.57 9.11 -10.00
C VAL A 76 -9.31 10.51 -10.57
N LYS A 77 -9.38 10.68 -11.91
CA LYS A 77 -9.15 11.98 -12.55
C LYS A 77 -10.18 13.01 -12.12
N ALA A 78 -11.45 12.64 -11.98
CA ALA A 78 -12.50 13.50 -11.46
C ALA A 78 -12.26 13.88 -9.99
N LYS A 79 -11.91 12.91 -9.12
CA LYS A 79 -11.65 13.15 -7.70
C LYS A 79 -10.52 14.14 -7.46
N TYR A 80 -9.44 14.05 -8.24
CA TYR A 80 -8.25 14.89 -8.03
C TYR A 80 -8.17 16.10 -8.97
N GLY A 81 -9.04 16.20 -9.98
CA GLY A 81 -9.01 17.29 -10.96
C GLY A 81 -7.82 17.19 -11.92
N VAL A 82 -7.47 15.96 -12.34
CA VAL A 82 -6.51 15.74 -13.43
C VAL A 82 -7.25 15.89 -14.75
N TRP A 83 -6.77 16.75 -15.64
CA TRP A 83 -7.45 16.95 -16.92
C TRP A 83 -7.19 15.79 -17.91
N VAL A 84 -8.04 15.67 -18.93
CA VAL A 84 -7.95 14.65 -19.98
C VAL A 84 -7.76 15.30 -21.34
N THR A 85 -6.89 14.73 -22.18
CA THR A 85 -6.72 15.21 -23.56
C THR A 85 -7.96 14.84 -24.39
N ALA A 86 -8.12 15.47 -25.56
CA ALA A 86 -9.18 15.10 -26.49
C ALA A 86 -9.06 13.63 -26.96
N ALA A 87 -7.84 13.16 -27.23
CA ALA A 87 -7.57 11.79 -27.63
C ALA A 87 -7.90 10.80 -26.50
N GLU A 88 -7.47 11.08 -25.28
CA GLU A 88 -7.76 10.28 -24.09
C GLU A 88 -9.26 10.20 -23.85
N LYS A 89 -9.97 11.33 -23.90
CA LYS A 89 -11.43 11.38 -23.73
C LYS A 89 -12.15 10.54 -24.78
N THR A 90 -11.71 10.57 -26.04
CA THR A 90 -12.27 9.72 -27.10
C THR A 90 -12.04 8.25 -26.80
N ALA A 91 -10.81 7.86 -26.44
CA ALA A 91 -10.50 6.48 -26.08
C ALA A 91 -11.34 5.98 -24.90
N MET A 92 -11.45 6.80 -23.84
CA MET A 92 -12.28 6.49 -22.68
C MET A 92 -13.75 6.30 -23.06
N ARG A 93 -14.32 7.19 -23.88
CA ARG A 93 -15.70 7.07 -24.38
C ARG A 93 -15.91 5.81 -25.21
N THR A 94 -14.99 5.49 -26.12
CA THR A 94 -15.07 4.28 -26.95
C THR A 94 -15.02 3.01 -26.11
N VAL A 95 -14.20 2.97 -25.05
CA VAL A 95 -14.20 1.82 -24.13
C VAL A 95 -15.53 1.75 -23.40
N LEU A 96 -15.96 2.87 -22.78
CA LEU A 96 -17.15 2.92 -21.94
C LEU A 96 -18.46 2.70 -22.69
N SER A 97 -18.53 3.02 -23.99
CA SER A 97 -19.72 2.77 -24.82
C SER A 97 -19.97 1.29 -25.08
N ASN A 98 -18.98 0.43 -24.84
CA ASN A 98 -19.06 -1.01 -25.03
C ASN A 98 -19.14 -1.78 -23.69
N CYS A 99 -19.49 -1.08 -22.60
CA CYS A 99 -19.52 -1.64 -21.25
C CYS A 99 -20.95 -1.95 -20.81
N ASP A 100 -21.51 -3.05 -21.30
CA ASP A 100 -22.75 -3.60 -20.76
C ASP A 100 -22.41 -4.45 -19.52
N ASN A 101 -22.74 -3.95 -18.32
CA ASN A 101 -22.50 -4.60 -17.02
C ASN A 101 -21.03 -4.86 -16.66
N ALA A 102 -20.19 -3.82 -16.71
CA ALA A 102 -18.90 -3.90 -16.03
C ALA A 102 -19.13 -4.08 -14.52
N PRO A 103 -18.61 -5.15 -13.88
CA PRO A 103 -18.63 -5.24 -12.43
C PRO A 103 -17.94 -3.99 -11.87
N ALA A 104 -18.57 -3.40 -10.85
CA ALA A 104 -18.02 -2.23 -10.16
C ALA A 104 -16.53 -2.49 -9.84
N PRO A 105 -15.65 -1.47 -9.96
CA PRO A 105 -14.27 -1.62 -9.58
C PRO A 105 -14.21 -2.24 -8.20
N GLN A 106 -13.67 -3.47 -8.14
CA GLN A 106 -13.34 -4.04 -6.85
C GLN A 106 -12.30 -3.08 -6.28
N THR A 107 -12.69 -2.32 -5.27
CA THR A 107 -11.77 -1.95 -4.22
C THR A 107 -11.22 -3.28 -3.74
N GLN A 108 -10.12 -3.75 -4.36
CA GLN A 108 -9.20 -4.55 -3.60
C GLN A 108 -9.01 -3.72 -2.34
N PRO A 109 -9.33 -4.27 -1.14
CA PRO A 109 -8.99 -3.58 0.08
C PRO A 109 -7.56 -3.11 -0.15
N ALA A 110 -7.30 -1.80 0.02
CA ALA A 110 -5.94 -1.31 0.07
C ALA A 110 -5.15 -2.39 0.83
N PRO A 111 -4.04 -2.93 0.29
CA PRO A 111 -3.32 -3.99 1.00
C PRO A 111 -3.22 -3.45 2.40
N VAL A 112 -3.93 -4.11 3.35
CA VAL A 112 -4.10 -3.56 4.70
C VAL A 112 -2.67 -3.27 5.06
N LYS A 113 -2.26 -1.99 5.16
CA LYS A 113 -0.89 -1.63 5.59
C LYS A 113 -0.68 -2.57 6.74
N PRO A 114 0.18 -3.60 6.68
CA PRO A 114 -0.03 -4.80 7.49
C PRO A 114 -0.36 -4.32 8.87
N GLN A 115 -1.67 -4.30 9.20
CA GLN A 115 -2.13 -3.94 10.53
C GLN A 115 -1.48 -5.07 11.23
N PRO A 116 -0.44 -4.80 12.07
CA PRO A 116 0.50 -5.82 12.48
C PRO A 116 -0.35 -7.03 12.73
N GLN A 117 -0.27 -8.00 11.81
CA GLN A 117 -1.13 -9.16 11.93
C GLN A 117 -0.82 -9.59 13.36
N PRO A 118 -1.76 -10.10 14.15
CA PRO A 118 -1.33 -11.02 15.15
C PRO A 118 -0.60 -12.08 14.32
N ARG A 119 0.72 -11.89 14.15
CA ARG A 119 1.66 -12.97 14.09
C ARG A 119 1.11 -13.81 15.22
N THR A 120 0.84 -15.07 14.95
CA THR A 120 1.18 -16.05 15.96
C THR A 120 2.64 -15.75 16.31
N GLN A 121 2.84 -14.77 17.20
CA GLN A 121 3.90 -14.77 18.15
C GLN A 121 3.80 -16.19 18.70
N PRO A 122 4.90 -16.95 18.74
CA PRO A 122 4.94 -18.07 19.68
C PRO A 122 4.35 -17.49 20.96
N GLN A 123 3.23 -18.03 21.44
CA GLN A 123 2.53 -17.52 22.63
C GLN A 123 3.63 -17.27 23.66
N GLN A 124 4.00 -16.01 23.85
CA GLN A 124 5.06 -15.72 24.80
C GLN A 124 4.43 -16.04 26.14
N PRO A 125 4.98 -16.98 26.91
CA PRO A 125 4.38 -17.35 28.17
C PRO A 125 4.31 -16.11 29.04
N SER A 126 3.11 -15.57 29.22
CA SER A 126 2.80 -14.38 30.02
C SER A 126 2.95 -14.62 31.52
N GLY A 127 3.80 -15.58 31.92
CA GLY A 127 4.03 -16.02 33.28
C GLY A 127 5.50 -16.25 33.63
N VAL A 128 6.44 -15.80 32.80
CA VAL A 128 7.86 -15.89 33.14
C VAL A 128 8.16 -14.85 34.22
N TYR A 129 8.42 -15.32 35.45
CA TYR A 129 8.84 -14.48 36.57
C TYR A 129 10.26 -14.84 36.97
N TYR A 130 11.16 -13.86 36.97
CA TYR A 130 12.51 -14.01 37.48
C TYR A 130 12.62 -13.37 38.86
N GLN A 131 13.11 -14.13 39.85
CA GLN A 131 13.26 -13.63 41.21
C GLN A 131 14.33 -12.53 41.34
N ASN A 132 15.36 -12.53 40.49
CA ASN A 132 16.44 -11.54 40.43
C ASN A 132 17.25 -11.68 39.13
N CYS A 133 18.21 -10.77 38.88
CA CYS A 133 19.04 -10.80 37.69
C CYS A 133 19.98 -12.00 37.56
N SER A 134 20.30 -12.69 38.67
CA SER A 134 21.06 -13.94 38.60
C SER A 134 20.22 -15.04 37.92
N ALA A 135 18.93 -15.13 38.23
CA ALA A 135 18.02 -16.06 37.53
C ALA A 135 17.89 -15.73 36.04
N VAL A 136 17.84 -14.44 35.68
CA VAL A 136 17.78 -13.99 34.27
C VAL A 136 19.04 -14.39 33.50
N ARG A 137 20.23 -14.14 34.08
CA ARG A 137 21.51 -14.51 33.47
C ARG A 137 21.70 -16.02 33.38
N SER A 138 21.32 -16.77 34.41
CA SER A 138 21.35 -18.23 34.41
C SER A 138 20.42 -18.84 33.36
N ALA A 139 19.32 -18.17 33.04
CA ALA A 139 18.41 -18.57 31.96
C ALA A 139 18.90 -18.12 30.56
N GLY A 140 20.02 -17.39 30.48
CA GLY A 140 20.55 -16.85 29.23
C GLY A 140 19.65 -15.80 28.57
N LYS A 141 18.88 -15.06 29.37
CA LYS A 141 17.90 -14.06 28.91
C LYS A 141 18.27 -12.62 29.23
N ALA A 142 19.47 -12.37 29.73
CA ALA A 142 19.95 -11.01 29.98
C ALA A 142 20.65 -10.43 28.73
N PRO A 143 20.51 -9.12 28.46
CA PRO A 143 19.65 -8.16 29.15
C PRO A 143 18.16 -8.35 28.79
N LEU A 144 17.26 -7.97 29.71
CA LEU A 144 15.81 -7.98 29.47
C LEU A 144 15.33 -6.57 29.12
N TYR A 145 14.57 -6.42 28.05
CA TYR A 145 14.06 -5.13 27.60
C TYR A 145 12.61 -4.89 28.06
N ARG A 146 12.25 -3.63 28.28
CA ARG A 146 10.87 -3.24 28.63
C ARG A 146 9.86 -3.76 27.60
N GLY A 147 8.95 -4.62 28.06
CA GLY A 147 7.95 -5.30 27.24
C GLY A 147 8.25 -6.77 26.94
N GLU A 148 9.43 -7.27 27.30
CA GLU A 148 9.77 -8.69 27.21
C GLU A 148 9.22 -9.50 28.40
N PRO A 149 8.87 -10.80 28.20
CA PRO A 149 8.45 -11.68 29.29
C PRO A 149 9.50 -11.79 30.39
N GLY A 150 9.09 -11.47 31.62
CA GLY A 150 9.98 -11.46 32.78
C GLY A 150 10.70 -10.14 33.04
N TYR A 151 10.54 -9.13 32.17
CA TYR A 151 10.91 -7.76 32.52
C TYR A 151 10.00 -7.24 33.64
N ARG A 152 10.62 -6.62 34.65
CA ARG A 152 9.94 -5.86 35.71
C ARG A 152 10.84 -4.71 36.13
N SER A 153 10.25 -3.56 36.46
CA SER A 153 11.00 -2.38 36.92
C SER A 153 11.88 -2.66 38.13
N ALA A 154 11.52 -3.64 38.98
CA ALA A 154 12.37 -4.07 40.10
C ALA A 154 13.70 -4.75 39.69
N LEU A 155 13.90 -5.08 38.41
CA LEU A 155 15.16 -5.60 37.85
C LEU A 155 15.94 -4.55 37.05
N ASP A 156 15.31 -3.41 36.80
CA ASP A 156 15.82 -2.27 36.04
C ASP A 156 16.19 -1.18 37.05
N ARG A 157 17.46 -1.19 37.48
CA ARG A 157 17.92 -0.42 38.63
C ARG A 157 17.89 1.08 38.37
N ASP A 158 18.15 1.47 37.13
CA ASP A 158 18.25 2.85 36.64
C ASP A 158 17.01 3.31 35.85
N ASN A 159 16.05 2.41 35.62
CA ASN A 159 14.74 2.66 34.99
C ASN A 159 14.82 3.14 33.54
N ASP A 160 15.90 2.81 32.86
CA ASP A 160 16.15 3.22 31.48
C ASP A 160 15.42 2.35 30.45
N GLY A 161 14.87 1.21 30.89
CA GLY A 161 14.17 0.24 30.05
C GLY A 161 14.96 -1.04 29.78
N VAL A 162 16.16 -1.19 30.35
CA VAL A 162 17.02 -2.38 30.23
C VAL A 162 17.28 -2.97 31.61
N ALA A 163 16.65 -4.11 31.89
CA ALA A 163 16.84 -4.83 33.14
C ALA A 163 18.03 -5.79 33.06
N CYS A 164 18.76 -5.92 34.17
CA CYS A 164 19.84 -6.88 34.35
C CYS A 164 21.03 -6.74 33.39
N GLU A 165 21.36 -5.50 32.99
CA GLU A 165 22.68 -5.13 32.43
C GLU A 165 23.83 -5.64 33.31
#